data_AF-A0A447JBR4-F1
#
_entry.id   AF-A0A447JBR4-F1
#
_cell.length_a   1.000
_cell.length_b   1.000
_cell.length_c   1.000
_cell.angle_alpha   90.00
_cell.angle_beta   90.00
_cell.angle_gamma   90.00
#
_symmetry.space_group_name_H-M   'P 1'
#
loop_
_entity.id
_entity.type
_entity.pdbx_description
1 polymer ?
#
loop_
_entity_poly.entity_id
_entity_poly.type
_entity_poly.pdbx_seq_one_letter_code
_entity_poly.pdbx_strand_id
1 'polypeptide(L)'
;MSKTRRWVIILLSLVILVLIGINLADKDDPAAVMVNSNDPTYKSEHTDTVVYSPEGALSYRLIAQHVEYFPIRRSHGLRNRY
;
A
#
# COMPACT_ATOMS: atom_id res chain seq x y z
N MET A 1 -20.72 -34.60 -34.68
CA MET A 1 -19.87 -34.41 -33.47
C MET A 1 -19.92 -35.67 -32.64
N SER A 2 -18.79 -36.37 -32.48
CA SER A 2 -18.77 -37.60 -31.67
C SER A 2 -19.11 -37.29 -30.21
N LYS A 3 -19.87 -38.17 -29.56
CA LYS A 3 -20.26 -38.02 -28.15
C LYS A 3 -19.04 -37.78 -27.27
N THR A 4 -17.95 -38.49 -27.55
CA THR A 4 -16.65 -38.35 -26.89
C THR A 4 -16.07 -36.94 -26.98
N ARG A 5 -16.11 -36.31 -28.16
CA ARG A 5 -15.59 -34.96 -28.37
C ARG A 5 -16.33 -33.92 -27.52
N ARG A 6 -17.63 -34.09 -27.32
CA ARG A 6 -18.43 -33.18 -26.46
C ARG A 6 -18.06 -33.33 -24.99
N TRP A 7 -17.88 -34.55 -24.50
CA TRP A 7 -17.46 -34.81 -23.12
C TRP A 7 -16.06 -34.27 -22.80
N VAL A 8 -15.12 -34.38 -23.75
CA VAL A 8 -13.77 -33.85 -23.59
C VAL A 8 -13.77 -32.32 -23.44
N ILE A 9 -14.58 -31.62 -24.24
CA ILE A 9 -14.67 -30.15 -24.16
C ILE A 9 -15.25 -29.71 -22.82
N ILE A 10 -16.28 -30.40 -22.31
CA ILE A 10 -16.88 -30.08 -21.01
C ILE A 10 -15.85 -30.23 -19.90
N LEU A 11 -15.09 -31.34 -19.88
CA LEU A 11 -14.05 -31.55 -18.88
C LEU A 11 -12.94 -30.50 -18.97
N LEU A 12 -12.45 -30.20 -20.18
CA LEU A 12 -11.43 -29.18 -20.37
C LEU A 12 -11.92 -27.79 -19.93
N SER A 13 -13.17 -27.44 -20.25
CA SER A 13 -13.75 -26.16 -19.85
C SER A 13 -13.86 -26.04 -18.33
N LEU A 14 -14.23 -27.13 -17.64
CA LEU A 14 -14.33 -27.15 -16.19
C LEU A 14 -12.96 -26.96 -15.53
N VAL A 15 -11.93 -27.64 -16.03
CA VAL A 15 -10.55 -27.50 -15.52
C VAL A 15 -10.04 -26.07 -15.70
N ILE A 16 -10.23 -25.49 -16.88
CA ILE A 16 -9.82 -24.09 -17.14
C ILE A 16 -10.53 -23.12 -16.20
N LEU A 17 -11.83 -23.31 -15.95
CA LEU A 17 -12.62 -22.43 -15.11
C LEU A 17 -12.18 -22.49 -13.64
N VAL A 18 -11.83 -23.68 -13.14
CA VAL A 18 -11.25 -23.86 -11.80
C VAL A 18 -9.88 -23.19 -11.70
N LEU A 19 -9.01 -23.36 -12.70
CA LEU A 19 -7.68 -22.73 -12.72
C LEU A 19 -7.76 -21.20 -12.73
N ILE A 20 -8.68 -20.62 -13.49
CA ILE A 20 -8.92 -19.17 -13.50
C ILE A 20 -9.46 -18.71 -12.15
N GLY A 21 -10.43 -19.44 -11.57
CA GLY A 21 -11.02 -19.11 -10.28
C GLY A 21 -10.00 -19.06 -9.15
N ILE A 22 -9.10 -20.05 -9.08
CA ILE A 22 -8.01 -20.06 -8.08
C ILE A 22 -7.01 -18.94 -8.36
N ASN A 23 -6.61 -18.72 -9.63
CA ASN A 23 -5.63 -17.67 -9.97
C ASN A 23 -6.13 -16.25 -9.69
N LEU A 24 -7.44 -16.00 -9.82
CA LEU A 24 -8.06 -14.72 -9.50
C LEU A 24 -8.29 -14.55 -8.00
N ALA A 25 -8.79 -15.58 -7.32
CA ALA A 25 -9.00 -15.52 -5.87
C ALA A 25 -7.69 -15.30 -5.09
N ASP A 26 -6.58 -15.89 -5.54
CA ASP A 26 -5.25 -15.68 -4.93
C ASP A 26 -4.68 -14.26 -5.19
N LYS A 27 -5.28 -13.48 -6.10
CA LYS A 27 -4.82 -12.13 -6.47
C LYS A 27 -5.54 -11.00 -5.74
N ASP A 28 -6.56 -11.30 -4.94
CA ASP A 28 -7.29 -10.32 -4.15
C ASP A 28 -6.57 -9.92 -2.86
N ASP A 29 -5.40 -10.51 -2.54
CA ASP A 29 -4.49 -9.93 -1.57
C ASP A 29 -3.75 -8.77 -2.25
N PRO A 30 -4.11 -7.49 -1.98
CA PRO A 30 -3.28 -6.38 -2.43
C PRO A 30 -1.91 -6.64 -1.85
N ALA A 31 -0.94 -6.98 -2.71
CA ALA A 31 0.42 -7.28 -2.31
C ALA A 31 0.80 -6.29 -1.23
N ALA A 32 0.95 -6.79 0.02
CA ALA A 32 1.12 -5.92 1.16
C ALA A 32 2.31 -5.04 0.83
N VAL A 33 2.05 -3.77 0.52
CA VAL A 33 3.12 -2.83 0.20
C VAL A 33 3.85 -2.72 1.53
N MET A 34 4.99 -3.41 1.61
CA MET A 34 5.82 -3.41 2.79
C MET A 34 6.41 -2.00 2.90
N VAL A 35 5.66 -1.11 3.52
CA VAL A 35 6.10 0.25 3.82
C VAL A 35 7.15 0.09 4.92
N ASN A 36 8.42 0.10 4.53
CA ASN A 36 9.52 0.11 5.48
C ASN A 36 9.41 1.41 6.30
N SER A 37 8.89 1.30 7.51
CA SER A 37 8.70 2.46 8.39
C SER A 37 10.01 2.97 9.02
N ASN A 38 11.14 2.33 8.72
CA ASN A 38 12.46 2.79 9.12
C ASN A 38 13.11 3.69 8.07
N ASP A 39 12.53 3.78 6.87
CA ASP A 39 12.97 4.71 5.84
C ASP A 39 12.02 5.92 5.83
N PRO A 40 12.54 7.16 5.76
CA PRO A 40 11.68 8.33 5.69
C PRO A 40 11.04 8.41 4.30
N THR A 41 9.81 8.93 4.26
CA THR A 41 9.08 9.15 3.00
C THR A 41 9.61 10.38 2.26
N TYR A 42 10.11 11.38 2.99
CA TYR A 42 10.69 12.59 2.41
C TYR A 42 12.02 12.91 3.05
N LYS A 43 13.00 13.29 2.23
CA LYS A 43 14.31 13.81 2.65
C LYS A 43 14.58 15.13 1.95
N SER A 44 15.20 16.07 2.65
CA SER A 44 15.58 17.37 2.09
C SER A 44 16.89 17.84 2.72
N GLU A 45 17.76 18.43 1.89
CA GLU A 45 19.00 19.07 2.31
C GLU A 45 18.85 20.59 2.22
N HIS A 46 19.47 21.33 3.14
CA HIS A 46 19.51 22.79 3.21
C HIS A 46 18.12 23.46 3.15
N THR A 47 17.30 23.18 4.16
CA THR A 47 15.94 23.71 4.28
C THR A 47 15.91 25.01 5.07
N ASP A 48 15.19 25.99 4.55
CA ASP A 48 14.89 27.25 5.23
C ASP A 48 13.38 27.49 5.22
N THR A 49 12.75 27.24 6.37
CA THR A 49 11.29 27.28 6.53
C THR A 49 10.90 28.47 7.39
N VAL A 50 10.02 29.32 6.85
CA VAL A 50 9.43 30.43 7.59
C VAL A 50 8.06 30.01 8.11
N VAL A 51 7.87 30.06 9.43
CA VAL A 51 6.61 29.67 10.10
C VAL A 51 5.87 30.92 10.56
N TYR A 52 4.62 31.03 10.15
CA TYR A 52 3.71 32.13 10.47
C TYR A 52 2.65 31.69 11.47
N SER A 53 2.10 32.65 12.21
CA SER A 53 0.97 32.43 13.09
C SER A 53 -0.36 32.46 12.31
N PRO A 54 -1.47 31.97 12.90
CA PRO A 54 -2.78 31.99 12.25
C PRO A 54 -3.24 33.40 11.85
N GLU A 55 -2.84 34.44 12.61
CA GLU A 55 -3.07 35.85 12.29
C GLU A 55 -2.13 36.42 11.21
N GLY A 56 -1.23 35.61 10.67
CA GLY A 56 -0.34 35.95 9.55
C GLY A 56 0.95 36.67 9.95
N ALA A 57 1.22 36.83 11.24
CA ALA A 57 2.48 37.40 11.72
C ALA A 57 3.60 36.35 11.63
N LEU A 58 4.83 36.79 11.40
CA LEU A 58 5.99 35.90 11.44
C LEU A 58 6.18 35.37 12.86
N SER A 59 6.15 34.05 13.03
CA SER A 59 6.42 33.42 14.33
C SER A 59 7.91 33.12 14.48
N TYR A 60 8.49 32.34 13.57
CA TYR A 60 9.92 31.98 13.60
C TYR A 60 10.40 31.46 12.24
N ARG A 61 11.72 31.34 12.10
CA ARG A 61 12.40 30.77 10.94
C ARG A 61 13.21 29.55 11.39
N LEU A 62 13.07 28.44 10.68
CA LEU A 62 13.75 27.19 10.94
C LEU A 62 14.73 26.91 9.80
N ILE A 63 16.02 26.90 10.11
CA ILE A 63 17.09 26.60 9.15
C ILE A 63 17.71 25.27 9.52
N ALA A 64 17.67 24.30 8.61
CA ALA A 64 18.17 22.95 8.83
C ALA A 64 19.04 22.50 7.66
N GLN A 65 20.16 21.85 7.95
CA GLN A 65 21.02 21.27 6.90
C GLN A 65 20.42 19.99 6.34
N HIS A 66 19.69 19.24 7.16
CA HIS A 66 19.12 17.94 6.79
C HIS A 66 17.77 17.74 7.49
N VAL A 67 16.75 17.32 6.74
CA VAL A 67 15.40 17.05 7.24
C VAL A 67 14.89 15.73 6.67
N GLU A 68 14.46 14.82 7.55
CA GLU A 68 13.81 13.57 7.18
C GLU A 68 12.41 13.50 7.81
N TYR A 69 11.40 13.15 7.01
CA TYR A 69 10.05 12.93 7.48
C TYR A 69 9.71 11.44 7.41
N PHE A 70 9.44 10.86 8.58
CA PHE A 70 9.02 9.47 8.71
C PHE A 70 7.49 9.37 8.76
N PRO A 71 6.88 8.45 8.00
CA PRO A 71 5.44 8.26 8.04
C PRO A 71 5.03 7.69 9.40
N ILE A 72 3.82 8.03 9.85
CA ILE A 72 3.32 7.54 11.14
C ILE A 72 3.18 6.01 11.11
N ARG A 73 3.84 5.31 12.05
CA ARG A 73 3.57 3.89 12.30
C ARG A 73 2.19 3.75 12.92
N ARG A 74 1.18 3.40 12.12
CA ARG A 74 -0.10 2.94 12.68
C ARG A 74 0.11 1.59 13.34
N SER A 75 0.33 1.58 14.65
CA SER A 75 0.31 0.36 15.46
C SER A 75 -1.11 -0.21 15.44
N HIS A 76 -1.34 -1.25 14.62
CA HIS A 76 -2.59 -2.02 14.61
C HIS A 76 -2.61 -3.00 15.79
N GLY A 77 -2.48 -2.47 17.02
CA GLY A 77 -2.22 -3.29 18.21
C GLY A 77 -2.95 -2.85 19.48
N LEU A 78 -4.00 -2.03 19.38
CA LEU A 78 -4.85 -1.67 20.52
C LEU A 78 -6.32 -1.57 20.07
N ARG A 79 -6.88 -2.68 19.59
CA ARG A 79 -8.33 -2.90 19.67
C ARG A 79 -8.55 -4.04 20.64
N ASN A 80 -9.50 -3.86 21.55
CA ASN A 80 -9.94 -4.83 22.54
C ASN A 80 -9.19 -4.88 23.88
N ARG A 81 -9.30 -3.79 24.64
CA ARG A 81 -9.53 -3.87 26.07
C ARG A 81 -10.54 -2.79 26.45
N TYR A 82 -11.81 -3.17 26.52
CA TYR A 82 -12.83 -2.77 27.50
C TYR A 82 -14.05 -3.64 27.25
#